data_AF-A0A836RJB2-F1
#
_entry.id   AF-A0A836RJB2-F1
#
_cell.length_a   1.000
_cell.length_b   1.000
_cell.length_c   1.000
_cell.angle_alpha   90.00
_cell.angle_beta   90.00
_cell.angle_gamma   90.00
#
_symmetry.space_group_name_H-M   'P 1'
#
loop_
_entity.id
_entity.type
_entity.pdbx_description
1 polymer ?
#
loop_
_entity_poly.entity_id
_entity_poly.type
_entity_poly.pdbx_seq_one_letter_code
_entity_poly.pdbx_strand_id
1 'polypeptide(L)'
;MERKRTSRELLEEYAALEYILLGDLRDLLDEPPDEVTRQWLRAVLDALLQTLPCQFNLKEQGGYLREVVDEYPTWANLVEQLRQEHAALFERLQDLRARLDHDGSFQDIAHGLRIQLRDWLRSVIAYHRHEKRLVQTAMNLEIGVGD
;
A
#
# COMPACT_ATOMS: atom_id res chain seq x y z
N MET A 1 -4.53 -10.09 31.00
CA MET A 1 -3.28 -9.42 30.57
C MET A 1 -3.29 -9.36 29.06
N GLU A 2 -3.90 -8.31 28.49
CA GLU A 2 -3.77 -8.03 27.06
C GLU A 2 -2.30 -7.65 26.82
N ARG A 3 -1.58 -8.49 26.08
CA ARG A 3 -0.28 -8.07 25.55
C ARG A 3 -0.57 -6.85 24.68
N LYS A 4 -0.04 -5.68 25.05
CA LYS A 4 0.00 -4.53 24.16
C LYS A 4 0.71 -5.01 22.89
N ARG A 5 -0.05 -5.24 21.81
CA ARG A 5 0.55 -5.55 20.51
C ARG A 5 1.49 -4.40 20.19
N THR A 6 2.73 -4.74 19.89
CA THR A 6 3.76 -3.74 19.57
C THR A 6 3.42 -3.14 18.20
N SER A 7 3.70 -1.86 17.96
CA SER A 7 3.45 -1.21 16.65
C SER A 7 4.06 -2.00 15.48
N ARG A 8 5.19 -2.68 15.75
CA ARG A 8 5.87 -3.58 14.82
C ARG A 8 5.05 -4.81 14.44
N GLU A 9 4.41 -5.48 15.41
CA GLU A 9 3.56 -6.65 15.16
C GLU A 9 2.33 -6.27 14.33
N LEU A 10 1.72 -5.12 14.64
CA LEU A 10 0.60 -4.59 13.85
C LEU A 10 1.03 -4.26 12.41
N LEU A 11 2.21 -3.68 12.22
CA LEU A 11 2.76 -3.42 10.90
C LEU A 11 2.98 -4.71 10.10
N GLU A 12 3.46 -5.77 10.75
CA GLU A 12 3.61 -7.09 10.13
C GLU A 12 2.26 -7.72 9.76
N GLU A 13 1.25 -7.59 10.63
CA GLU A 13 -0.12 -8.04 10.35
C GLU A 13 -0.72 -7.29 9.15
N TYR A 14 -0.59 -5.96 9.10
CA TYR A 14 -1.09 -5.17 7.97
C TYR A 14 -0.32 -5.44 6.68
N ALA A 15 1.00 -5.65 6.74
CA ALA A 15 1.79 -6.00 5.57
C ALA A 15 1.44 -7.41 5.05
N ALA A 16 1.16 -8.37 5.95
CA ALA A 16 0.70 -9.69 5.57
C ALA A 16 -0.69 -9.63 4.94
N LEU A 17 -1.61 -8.86 5.53
CA LEU A 17 -2.96 -8.64 5.00
C LEU A 17 -2.90 -7.99 3.62
N GLU A 18 -2.11 -6.94 3.45
CA GLU A 18 -1.88 -6.30 2.15
C GLU A 18 -1.35 -7.31 1.13
N TYR A 19 -0.34 -8.12 1.47
CA TYR A 19 0.19 -9.13 0.57
C TYR A 19 -0.88 -10.16 0.13
N ILE A 20 -1.74 -10.59 1.05
CA ILE A 20 -2.88 -11.46 0.74
C ILE A 20 -3.85 -10.76 -0.22
N LEU A 21 -4.27 -9.54 0.11
CA LEU A 21 -5.19 -8.74 -0.71
C LEU A 21 -4.65 -8.45 -2.11
N LEU A 22 -3.35 -8.21 -2.25
CA LEU A 22 -2.70 -8.05 -3.56
C LEU A 22 -2.68 -9.37 -4.35
N GLY A 23 -2.56 -10.49 -3.66
CA GLY A 23 -2.69 -11.84 -4.22
C GLY A 23 -4.10 -12.12 -4.73
N ASP A 24 -5.11 -11.92 -3.89
CA ASP A 24 -6.53 -12.01 -4.26
C ASP A 24 -6.88 -11.08 -5.42
N LEU A 25 -6.41 -9.83 -5.37
CA LEU A 25 -6.61 -8.88 -6.47
C LEU A 25 -6.03 -9.43 -7.78
N ARG A 26 -4.83 -10.00 -7.75
CA ARG A 26 -4.22 -10.58 -8.96
C ARG A 26 -5.03 -11.75 -9.52
N ASP A 27 -5.58 -12.59 -8.66
CA ASP A 27 -6.41 -13.74 -9.05
C ASP A 27 -7.72 -13.26 -9.69
N LEU A 28 -8.41 -12.32 -9.03
CA LEU A 28 -9.65 -11.68 -9.54
C LEU A 28 -9.47 -10.96 -10.88
N LEU A 29 -8.27 -10.48 -11.18
CA LEU A 29 -7.96 -9.85 -12.47
C LEU A 29 -7.85 -10.86 -13.61
N ASP A 30 -7.59 -12.14 -13.30
CA ASP A 30 -7.50 -13.25 -14.27
C ASP A 30 -8.86 -13.92 -14.50
N GLU A 31 -9.73 -13.93 -13.48
CA GLU A 31 -11.11 -14.42 -13.59
C GLU A 31 -11.94 -13.69 -14.66
N PRO A 32 -13.04 -14.24 -15.19
CA PRO A 32 -13.93 -13.53 -16.11
C PRO A 32 -14.64 -12.32 -15.45
N PRO A 33 -15.02 -11.27 -16.20
CA PRO A 33 -15.63 -10.07 -15.64
C PRO A 33 -17.13 -10.26 -15.39
N ASP A 34 -17.46 -11.00 -14.34
CA ASP A 34 -18.83 -11.25 -13.90
C ASP A 34 -19.21 -10.38 -12.69
N GLU A 35 -20.50 -10.33 -12.36
CA GLU A 35 -21.01 -9.57 -11.20
C GLU A 35 -20.40 -10.06 -9.88
N VAL A 36 -20.10 -11.36 -9.79
CA VAL A 36 -19.41 -11.96 -8.64
C VAL A 36 -18.00 -11.38 -8.52
N THR A 37 -17.22 -11.39 -9.60
CA THR A 37 -15.87 -10.80 -9.64
C THR A 37 -15.92 -9.31 -9.33
N ARG A 38 -16.95 -8.57 -9.81
CA ARG A 38 -17.16 -7.15 -9.45
C ARG A 38 -17.33 -6.97 -7.94
N GLN A 39 -18.12 -7.82 -7.29
CA GLN A 39 -18.35 -7.75 -5.85
C GLN A 39 -17.09 -8.08 -5.04
N TRP A 40 -16.34 -9.10 -5.43
CA TRP A 40 -15.08 -9.44 -4.78
C TRP A 40 -14.02 -8.36 -4.98
N LEU A 41 -13.88 -7.85 -6.21
CA LEU A 41 -12.99 -6.74 -6.52
C LEU A 41 -13.33 -5.53 -5.65
N ARG A 42 -14.63 -5.21 -5.52
CA ARG A 42 -15.11 -4.14 -4.63
C ARG A 42 -14.66 -4.34 -3.20
N ALA A 43 -14.84 -5.55 -2.65
CA ALA A 43 -14.46 -5.87 -1.27
C ALA A 43 -12.94 -5.80 -1.05
N VAL A 44 -12.14 -6.32 -1.99
CA VAL A 44 -10.67 -6.27 -1.91
C VAL A 44 -10.17 -4.82 -1.98
N LEU A 45 -10.73 -4.00 -2.88
CA LEU A 45 -10.39 -2.58 -2.97
C LEU A 45 -10.77 -1.82 -1.70
N ASP A 46 -11.93 -2.10 -1.12
CA ASP A 46 -12.36 -1.49 0.15
C ASP A 46 -11.42 -1.88 1.30
N ALA A 47 -11.05 -3.16 1.40
CA ALA A 47 -10.10 -3.64 2.40
C ALA A 47 -8.70 -3.01 2.24
N LEU A 48 -8.22 -2.85 1.00
CA LEU A 48 -6.96 -2.15 0.71
C LEU A 48 -7.04 -0.66 1.10
N LEU A 49 -8.16 0.00 0.79
CA LEU A 49 -8.40 1.40 1.18
C LEU A 49 -8.46 1.58 2.70
N GLN A 50 -8.90 0.59 3.47
CA GLN A 50 -8.86 0.66 4.93
C GLN A 50 -7.47 0.34 5.50
N THR A 51 -6.76 -0.60 4.86
CA THR A 51 -5.48 -1.13 5.36
C THR A 51 -4.31 -0.18 5.09
N LEU A 52 -4.20 0.34 3.87
CA LEU A 52 -3.10 1.21 3.43
C LEU A 52 -2.87 2.45 4.32
N PRO A 53 -3.90 3.26 4.66
CA PRO A 53 -3.71 4.42 5.53
C PRO A 53 -3.39 4.03 6.96
N CYS A 54 -3.94 2.92 7.48
CA CYS A 54 -3.62 2.43 8.82
C CYS A 54 -2.15 2.01 8.91
N GLN A 55 -1.65 1.27 7.92
CA GLN A 55 -0.26 0.85 7.85
C GLN A 55 0.69 2.04 7.75
N PHE A 56 0.39 3.03 6.89
CA PHE A 56 1.21 4.23 6.76
C PHE A 56 1.21 5.07 8.03
N ASN A 57 0.04 5.27 8.63
CA ASN A 57 -0.09 6.01 9.89
C ASN A 57 0.67 5.33 11.05
N LEU A 58 0.71 3.99 11.07
CA LEU A 58 1.53 3.24 12.03
C LEU A 58 3.03 3.41 11.78
N LYS A 59 3.46 3.48 10.50
CA LYS A 59 4.86 3.77 10.14
C LYS A 59 5.28 5.19 10.55
N GLU A 60 4.38 6.17 10.46
CA GLU A 60 4.64 7.57 10.86
C GLU A 60 4.47 7.85 12.36
N GLN A 61 3.35 7.47 12.98
CA GLN A 61 3.05 7.85 14.37
C GLN A 61 3.74 6.98 15.41
N GLY A 62 4.02 5.72 15.09
CA GLY A 62 4.59 4.74 16.03
C GLY A 62 5.71 3.91 15.44
N GLY A 63 6.35 4.40 14.36
CA GLY A 63 7.27 3.63 13.56
C GLY A 63 8.57 4.37 13.20
N TYR A 64 9.44 3.61 12.55
CA TYR A 64 10.81 3.97 12.22
C TYR A 64 10.93 5.21 11.32
N LEU A 65 9.91 5.59 10.54
CA LEU A 65 10.01 6.75 9.64
C LEU A 65 10.16 8.06 10.40
N ARG A 66 9.46 8.20 11.52
CA ARG A 66 9.55 9.40 12.35
C ARG A 66 10.87 9.45 13.13
N GLU A 67 11.32 8.31 13.65
CA GLU A 67 12.62 8.23 14.34
C GLU A 67 13.77 8.55 13.38
N VAL A 68 13.72 8.05 12.15
CA VAL A 68 14.73 8.34 11.11
C VAL A 68 14.75 9.83 10.72
N VAL A 69 13.60 10.49 10.64
CA VAL A 69 13.55 11.93 10.29
C VAL A 69 13.99 12.82 11.46
N ASP A 70 13.67 12.42 12.70
CA ASP A 70 14.10 13.14 13.90
C ASP A 70 15.63 13.06 14.08
N GLU A 71 16.20 11.87 13.86
CA GLU A 71 17.64 11.64 13.96
C GLU A 71 18.42 12.16 12.74
N TYR A 72 17.83 12.08 11.53
CA TYR A 72 18.46 12.52 10.29
C TYR A 72 17.52 13.39 9.42
N PRO A 73 17.58 14.73 9.55
CA PRO A 73 16.71 15.63 8.79
C PRO A 73 16.92 15.56 7.27
N THR A 74 18.05 15.05 6.79
CA THR A 74 18.31 14.79 5.37
C THR A 74 17.31 13.80 4.75
N TRP A 75 16.68 12.95 5.57
CA TRP A 75 15.69 11.97 5.13
C TRP A 75 14.27 12.52 5.09
N ALA A 76 14.04 13.72 5.63
CA ALA A 76 12.72 14.36 5.60
C ALA A 76 12.17 14.43 4.17
N ASN A 77 13.01 14.76 3.19
CA ASN A 77 12.62 14.81 1.78
C ASN A 77 12.25 13.42 1.22
N LEU A 78 12.97 12.36 1.65
CA LEU A 78 12.70 10.99 1.20
C LEU A 78 11.41 10.43 1.83
N VAL A 79 11.16 10.72 3.12
CA VAL A 79 9.91 10.36 3.79
C VAL A 79 8.73 11.13 3.21
N GLU A 80 8.92 12.41 2.89
CA GLU A 80 7.91 13.21 2.19
C GLU A 80 7.61 12.68 0.79
N GLN A 81 8.63 12.20 0.05
CA GLN A 81 8.42 11.49 -1.21
C GLN A 81 7.59 10.21 -1.03
N LEU A 82 7.92 9.36 -0.05
CA LEU A 82 7.11 8.16 0.23
C LEU A 82 5.66 8.53 0.59
N ARG A 83 5.46 9.60 1.36
CA ARG A 83 4.13 10.08 1.71
C ARG A 83 3.33 10.52 0.48
N GLN A 84 3.98 11.24 -0.45
CA GLN A 84 3.35 11.66 -1.71
C GLN A 84 3.03 10.47 -2.61
N GLU A 85 3.95 9.51 -2.72
CA GLU A 85 3.72 8.27 -3.48
C GLU A 85 2.56 7.45 -2.90
N HIS A 86 2.51 7.30 -1.57
CA HIS A 86 1.42 6.61 -0.88
C HIS A 86 0.08 7.30 -1.10
N ALA A 87 0.03 8.64 -0.97
CA ALA A 87 -1.17 9.42 -1.24
C ALA A 87 -1.65 9.25 -2.69
N ALA A 88 -0.74 9.31 -3.67
CA ALA A 88 -1.06 9.11 -5.07
C ALA A 88 -1.58 7.69 -5.36
N LEU A 89 -1.01 6.66 -4.72
CA LEU A 89 -1.50 5.29 -4.81
C LEU A 89 -2.91 5.16 -4.23
N PHE A 90 -3.17 5.81 -3.11
CA PHE A 90 -4.47 5.81 -2.44
C PHE A 90 -5.54 6.52 -3.26
N GLU A 91 -5.24 7.69 -3.81
CA GLU A 91 -6.14 8.44 -4.70
C GLU A 91 -6.47 7.62 -5.96
N ARG A 92 -5.48 6.99 -6.59
CA ARG A 92 -5.71 6.09 -7.73
C ARG A 92 -6.62 4.93 -7.36
N LEU A 93 -6.43 4.33 -6.19
CA LEU A 93 -7.26 3.22 -5.73
C LEU A 93 -8.72 3.64 -5.51
N GLN A 94 -8.93 4.84 -4.93
CA GLN A 94 -10.25 5.42 -4.76
C GLN A 94 -10.95 5.69 -6.10
N ASP A 95 -10.22 6.24 -7.09
CA ASP A 95 -10.77 6.44 -8.44
C ASP A 95 -11.23 5.12 -9.06
N LEU A 96 -10.38 4.08 -9.00
CA LEU A 96 -10.72 2.74 -9.50
C LEU A 96 -11.96 2.16 -8.81
N ARG A 97 -12.06 2.34 -7.49
CA ARG A 97 -13.22 1.91 -6.70
C ARG A 97 -14.49 2.69 -7.05
N ALA A 98 -14.39 4.00 -7.31
CA ALA A 98 -15.51 4.84 -7.74
C ALA A 98 -16.00 4.46 -9.14
N ARG A 99 -15.07 4.17 -10.05
CA ARG A 99 -15.39 3.68 -11.40
C ARG A 99 -16.04 2.31 -11.40
N LEU A 100 -15.65 1.44 -10.46
CA LEU A 100 -16.34 0.17 -10.22
C LEU A 100 -17.77 0.36 -9.69
N ASP A 101 -18.03 1.42 -8.93
CA ASP A 101 -19.35 1.75 -8.38
C ASP A 101 -20.28 2.37 -9.43
N HIS A 102 -19.71 3.03 -10.45
CA HIS A 102 -20.48 3.68 -11.50
C HIS A 102 -21.42 2.68 -12.22
N ASP A 103 -22.64 3.14 -12.51
CA ASP A 103 -23.80 2.34 -12.96
C ASP A 103 -23.70 1.93 -14.45
N GLY A 104 -22.53 1.46 -14.87
CA GLY A 104 -22.28 0.92 -16.21
C GLY A 104 -22.22 -0.60 -16.21
N SER A 105 -22.41 -1.21 -17.39
CA SER A 105 -22.14 -2.64 -17.58
C SER A 105 -20.70 -2.95 -17.21
N PHE A 106 -20.48 -3.72 -16.14
CA PHE A 106 -19.14 -4.07 -15.65
C PHE A 106 -18.26 -4.64 -16.76
N GLN A 107 -18.82 -5.44 -17.67
CA GLN A 107 -18.10 -6.02 -18.80
C GLN A 107 -17.46 -4.98 -19.73
N ASP A 108 -18.10 -3.83 -19.92
CA ASP A 108 -17.61 -2.76 -20.81
C ASP A 108 -16.39 -2.06 -20.20
N ILE A 109 -16.46 -1.77 -18.89
CA ILE A 109 -15.37 -1.10 -18.16
C ILE A 109 -14.30 -2.06 -17.62
N ALA A 110 -14.59 -3.36 -17.51
CA ALA A 110 -13.74 -4.33 -16.82
C ALA A 110 -12.37 -4.45 -17.48
N HIS A 111 -12.31 -4.42 -18.81
CA HIS A 111 -11.02 -4.51 -19.51
C HIS A 111 -10.11 -3.32 -19.16
N GLY A 112 -10.66 -2.10 -19.22
CA GLY A 112 -9.93 -0.88 -18.84
C GLY A 112 -9.58 -0.85 -17.36
N LEU A 113 -10.51 -1.25 -16.49
CA LEU A 113 -10.30 -1.31 -15.05
C LEU A 113 -9.20 -2.30 -14.68
N ARG A 114 -9.15 -3.48 -15.31
CA ARG A 114 -8.11 -4.48 -15.09
C ARG A 114 -6.73 -3.98 -15.48
N ILE A 115 -6.62 -3.30 -16.61
CA ILE A 115 -5.35 -2.69 -17.04
C ILE A 115 -4.87 -1.68 -15.98
N GLN A 116 -5.77 -0.81 -15.52
CA GLN A 116 -5.40 0.19 -14.52
C GLN A 116 -5.09 -0.42 -13.15
N LEU A 117 -5.81 -1.46 -12.72
CA LEU A 117 -5.49 -2.18 -11.49
C LEU A 117 -4.16 -2.93 -11.58
N ARG A 118 -3.81 -3.49 -12.74
CA ARG A 118 -2.48 -4.07 -12.99
C ARG A 118 -1.38 -3.02 -12.93
N ASP A 119 -1.61 -1.83 -13.48
CA ASP A 119 -0.68 -0.72 -13.41
C ASP A 119 -0.50 -0.20 -11.96
N TRP A 120 -1.62 -0.10 -11.24
CA TRP A 120 -1.63 0.24 -9.82
C TRP A 120 -0.85 -0.79 -8.99
N LEU A 121 -1.08 -2.10 -9.21
CA LEU A 121 -0.32 -3.19 -8.59
C LEU A 121 1.20 -3.04 -8.80
N ARG A 122 1.61 -2.70 -10.03
CA ARG A 122 3.03 -2.43 -10.33
C ARG A 122 3.56 -1.23 -9.55
N SER A 123 2.75 -0.18 -9.43
CA SER A 123 3.09 1.03 -8.68
C SER A 123 3.25 0.73 -7.18
N VAL A 124 2.39 -0.11 -6.59
CA VAL A 124 2.52 -0.57 -5.19
C VAL A 124 3.80 -1.38 -4.99
N ILE A 125 4.12 -2.29 -5.91
CA ILE A 125 5.36 -3.07 -5.84
C ILE A 125 6.59 -2.16 -5.93
N ALA A 126 6.55 -1.13 -6.78
CA ALA A 126 7.61 -0.14 -6.90
C ALA A 126 7.77 0.67 -5.61
N TYR A 127 6.66 1.12 -5.02
CA TYR A 127 6.63 1.81 -3.73
C TYR A 127 7.26 0.96 -2.61
N HIS A 128 6.91 -0.33 -2.48
CA HIS A 128 7.54 -1.21 -1.47
C HIS A 128 9.03 -1.40 -1.68
N ARG A 129 9.50 -1.42 -2.93
CA ARG A 129 10.94 -1.46 -3.21
C ARG A 129 11.61 -0.16 -2.80
N HIS A 130 10.97 0.98 -3.06
CA HIS A 130 11.47 2.28 -2.64
C HIS A 130 11.54 2.38 -1.11
N GLU A 131 10.47 2.01 -0.41
CA GLU A 131 10.43 1.95 1.05
C GLU A 131 11.53 1.04 1.61
N LYS A 132 11.65 -0.19 1.12
CA LYS A 132 12.70 -1.12 1.57
C LYS A 132 14.10 -0.56 1.36
N ARG A 133 14.34 0.09 0.21
CA ARG A 133 15.64 0.71 -0.09
C ARG A 133 15.94 1.86 0.88
N LEU A 134 14.94 2.66 1.23
CA LEU A 134 15.04 3.73 2.20
C LEU A 134 15.44 3.17 3.57
N VAL A 135 14.70 2.17 4.07
CA VAL A 135 15.00 1.48 5.35
C VAL A 135 16.40 0.89 5.35
N GLN A 136 16.79 0.18 4.29
CA GLN A 136 18.12 -0.43 4.18
C GLN A 136 19.24 0.61 4.12
N THR A 137 19.00 1.75 3.49
CA THR A 137 20.01 2.81 3.38
C THR A 137 20.13 3.54 4.72
N ALA A 138 19.03 3.72 5.46
CA ALA A 138 19.04 4.29 6.81
C ALA A 138 19.85 3.39 7.76
N MET A 139 19.58 2.09 7.76
CA MET A 139 20.32 1.11 8.54
C MET A 139 21.81 1.00 8.16
N ASN A 140 22.17 1.18 6.88
CA ASN A 140 23.58 1.18 6.48
C ASN A 140 24.32 2.45 6.91
N LEU A 141 23.64 3.60 6.95
CA LEU A 141 24.21 4.85 7.44
C LEU A 141 24.42 4.81 8.97
N GLU A 142 23.58 4.10 9.72
CA GLU A 142 23.79 3.81 11.16
C GLU A 142 25.07 3.00 11.43
N ILE A 143 25.54 2.16 10.48
CA ILE A 143 26.76 1.34 10.64
C ILE A 143 28.03 2.08 10.13
N GLY A 144 27.88 3.19 9.42
CA GLY A 144 28.97 3.90 8.74
C GLY A 144 29.70 4.99 9.54
N VAL A 145 29.26 5.34 10.75
CA VAL A 145 29.93 6.33 11.61
C VAL A 145 30.77 5.60 12.65
N GLY A 146 31.83 4.97 12.18
CA GLY A 146 32.80 4.24 12.99
C GLY A 146 34.14 4.16 12.28
N ASP A 147 34.75 5.32 12.01
CA ASP A 147 36.20 5.46 11.79
C ASP A 147 36.72 6.62 12.65
#